data_AF-A0A7X0DHW8-F1
#
_entry.id   AF-A0A7X0DHW8-F1
#
_cell.length_a   1.000
_cell.length_b   1.000
_cell.length_c   1.000
_cell.angle_alpha   90.00
_cell.angle_beta   90.00
_cell.angle_gamma   90.00
#
_symmetry.space_group_name_H-M   'P 1'
#
loop_
_entity.id
_entity.type
_entity.pdbx_description
1 polymer ?
#
loop_
_entity_poly.entity_id
_entity_poly.type
_entity_poly.pdbx_seq_one_letter_code
_entity_poly.pdbx_strand_id
1 'polypeptide(L)'
;MFNPVAGLVISSALFGVAHLTHGTPFQALEIAFNAGLTMGIPYMITGRLWMSVGMHIGWDFTEESLLGVNTTHGFLLSTPDPTHSVLLTGGAYGPDGSLFAALVGALFVVGMLYSNKRGWFPFRGNP
;
A
#
# COMPACT_ATOMS: atom_id res chain seq x y z
N MET A 1 -25.94 -0.27 -10.26
CA MET A 1 -24.95 -0.02 -9.20
C MET A 1 -23.67 -0.73 -9.60
N PHE A 2 -22.52 -0.04 -9.60
CA PHE A 2 -21.24 -0.69 -9.94
C PHE A 2 -20.78 -1.61 -8.81
N ASN A 3 -20.13 -2.74 -9.14
CA ASN A 3 -19.55 -3.64 -8.16
C ASN A 3 -18.35 -2.94 -7.48
N PRO A 4 -18.39 -2.70 -6.15
CA PRO A 4 -17.34 -1.92 -5.48
C PRO A 4 -15.99 -2.66 -5.44
N VAL A 5 -15.99 -4.01 -5.48
CA VAL A 5 -14.76 -4.80 -5.63
C VAL A 5 -14.15 -4.58 -7.01
N ALA A 6 -14.97 -4.59 -8.06
CA ALA A 6 -14.49 -4.30 -9.41
C ALA A 6 -13.94 -2.87 -9.50
N GLY A 7 -14.61 -1.90 -8.87
CA GLY A 7 -14.13 -0.51 -8.78
C GLY A 7 -12.75 -0.41 -8.13
N LEU A 8 -12.55 -1.08 -6.99
CA LEU A 8 -11.26 -1.11 -6.28
C LEU A 8 -10.15 -1.77 -7.13
N VAL A 9 -10.44 -2.92 -7.76
CA VAL A 9 -9.45 -3.61 -8.60
C VAL A 9 -9.04 -2.75 -9.79
N ILE A 10 -10.02 -2.12 -10.47
CA ILE A 10 -9.75 -1.24 -11.60
C ILE A 10 -8.95 -0.02 -11.17
N SER A 11 -9.35 0.65 -10.09
CA SER A 11 -8.62 1.84 -9.61
C SER A 11 -7.19 1.51 -9.18
N SER A 12 -6.98 0.34 -8.56
CA SER A 12 -5.66 -0.13 -8.14
C SER A 12 -4.76 -0.45 -9.34
N ALA A 13 -5.32 -1.11 -10.36
CA ALA A 13 -4.60 -1.38 -11.60
C ALA A 13 -4.22 -0.09 -12.33
N LEU A 14 -5.14 0.87 -12.43
CA LEU A 14 -4.86 2.19 -13.00
C LEU A 14 -3.79 2.94 -12.20
N PHE A 15 -3.79 2.82 -10.88
CA PHE A 15 -2.75 3.40 -10.02
C PHE A 15 -1.38 2.82 -10.35
N GLY A 16 -1.24 1.48 -10.40
CA GLY A 16 0.03 0.84 -10.78
C GLY A 16 0.49 1.23 -12.19
N VAL A 17 -0.42 1.30 -13.16
CA VAL A 17 -0.10 1.76 -14.52
C VAL A 17 0.38 3.21 -14.53
N ALA A 18 -0.24 4.10 -13.75
CA ALA A 18 0.19 5.49 -13.64
C ALA A 18 1.61 5.63 -13.05
N HIS A 19 2.09 4.61 -12.33
CA HIS A 19 3.42 4.57 -11.74
C HIS A 19 4.47 3.89 -12.63
N LEU A 20 4.14 3.46 -13.86
CA LEU A 20 5.10 2.96 -14.86
C LEU A 20 5.96 4.09 -15.46
N THR A 21 6.72 4.81 -14.63
CA THR A 21 7.63 5.86 -15.07
C THR A 21 9.07 5.36 -15.16
N HIS A 22 9.54 4.66 -14.12
CA HIS A 22 10.91 4.19 -13.99
C HIS A 22 11.02 2.72 -13.55
N GLY A 23 9.91 1.99 -13.58
CA GLY A 23 9.77 0.63 -13.06
C GLY A 23 9.49 -0.44 -14.07
N THR A 24 9.71 -1.68 -13.64
CA THR A 24 9.29 -2.85 -14.39
C THR A 24 7.77 -3.03 -14.29
N PRO A 25 7.13 -3.73 -15.25
CA PRO A 25 5.74 -4.14 -15.12
C PRO A 25 5.42 -4.90 -13.84
N PHE A 26 6.40 -5.62 -13.30
CA PHE A 26 6.28 -6.33 -12.04
C PHE A 26 6.19 -5.37 -10.85
N GLN A 27 7.07 -4.37 -10.77
CA GLN A 27 6.99 -3.34 -9.72
C GLN A 27 5.71 -2.50 -9.81
N ALA A 28 5.20 -2.23 -11.02
CA ALA A 28 3.90 -1.58 -11.17
C ALA A 28 2.73 -2.43 -10.66
N LEU A 29 2.82 -3.77 -10.80
CA LEU A 29 1.86 -4.69 -10.20
C LEU A 29 1.98 -4.69 -8.67
N GLU A 30 3.20 -4.64 -8.14
CA GLU A 30 3.43 -4.53 -6.70
C GLU A 30 2.87 -3.23 -6.14
N ILE A 31 3.08 -2.09 -6.82
CA ILE A 31 2.49 -0.79 -6.43
C ILE A 31 0.97 -0.82 -6.51
N ALA A 32 0.38 -1.44 -7.55
CA ALA A 32 -1.06 -1.63 -7.63
C ALA A 32 -1.60 -2.39 -6.40
N PHE A 33 -0.83 -3.34 -5.87
CA PHE A 33 -1.19 -4.09 -4.68
C PHE A 33 -0.93 -3.31 -3.38
N ASN A 34 0.30 -2.80 -3.21
CA ASN A 34 0.80 -2.16 -1.99
C ASN A 34 0.13 -0.80 -1.73
N ALA A 35 0.02 0.04 -2.76
CA ALA A 35 -0.58 1.36 -2.62
C ALA A 35 -2.06 1.36 -3.08
N GLY A 36 -2.42 0.60 -4.10
CA GLY A 36 -3.80 0.56 -4.59
C GLY A 36 -4.74 -0.26 -3.69
N LEU A 37 -4.53 -1.58 -3.67
CA LEU A 37 -5.43 -2.50 -2.95
C LEU A 37 -5.33 -2.33 -1.44
N THR A 38 -4.12 -2.39 -0.88
CA THR A 38 -3.91 -2.38 0.57
C THR A 38 -4.41 -1.08 1.21
N MET A 39 -4.20 0.08 0.57
CA MET A 39 -4.71 1.36 1.08
C MET A 39 -6.21 1.56 0.81
N GLY A 40 -6.77 0.95 -0.25
CA GLY A 40 -8.19 1.07 -0.58
C GLY A 40 -9.13 0.17 0.24
N ILE A 41 -8.65 -0.98 0.72
CA ILE A 41 -9.44 -1.93 1.52
C ILE A 41 -9.92 -1.35 2.87
N PRO A 42 -9.13 -0.56 3.62
CA PRO A 42 -9.62 0.14 4.82
C PRO A 42 -10.91 0.93 4.59
N TYR A 43 -11.04 1.64 3.47
CA TYR A 43 -12.30 2.31 3.11
C TYR A 43 -13.43 1.30 2.88
N MET A 44 -13.17 0.20 2.19
CA MET A 44 -14.18 -0.85 1.93
C MET A 44 -14.72 -1.47 3.22
N ILE A 45 -13.86 -1.67 4.23
CA ILE A 45 -14.23 -2.24 5.53
C ILE A 45 -14.98 -1.20 6.38
N THR A 46 -14.48 0.04 6.42
CA THR A 46 -14.93 1.04 7.40
C THR A 46 -15.99 2.01 6.88
N GLY A 47 -16.09 2.19 5.56
CA GLY A 47 -16.87 3.26 4.93
C GLY A 47 -16.31 4.67 5.19
N ARG A 48 -15.10 4.79 5.76
CA ARG A 48 -14.48 6.07 6.14
C ARG A 48 -13.29 6.36 5.25
N LEU A 49 -13.42 7.37 4.39
CA LEU A 49 -12.35 7.76 3.46
C LEU A 49 -11.04 8.12 4.21
N TRP A 50 -11.17 8.74 5.38
CA TRP A 50 -10.04 9.13 6.22
C TRP A 50 -9.15 7.97 6.67
N MET A 51 -9.65 6.73 6.73
CA MET A 51 -8.80 5.58 7.06
C MET A 51 -7.75 5.33 5.97
N SER A 52 -8.18 5.34 4.70
CA SER A 52 -7.28 5.18 3.56
C SER A 52 -6.35 6.39 3.41
N VAL A 53 -6.87 7.61 3.55
CA VAL A 53 -6.08 8.84 3.45
C VAL A 53 -5.01 8.91 4.54
N GLY A 54 -5.38 8.66 5.80
CA GLY A 54 -4.43 8.69 6.91
C GLY A 54 -3.35 7.61 6.81
N MET A 55 -3.71 6.41 6.33
CA MET A 55 -2.75 5.34 6.09
C MET A 55 -1.75 5.72 4.99
N HIS A 56 -2.22 6.30 3.88
CA HIS A 56 -1.38 6.78 2.79
C HIS A 56 -0.41 7.87 3.27
N ILE A 57 -0.92 8.91 3.94
CA ILE A 57 -0.08 9.99 4.50
C ILE A 57 0.96 9.41 5.47
N GLY A 58 0.57 8.49 6.34
CA GLY A 58 1.47 7.87 7.30
C GLY A 58 2.56 7.04 6.63
N TRP A 59 2.22 6.36 5.53
CA TRP A 59 3.17 5.60 4.72
C TRP A 59 4.19 6.52 4.06
N ASP A 60 3.76 7.51 3.27
CA ASP A 60 4.65 8.45 2.56
C ASP A 60 5.52 9.24 3.54
N PHE A 61 4.94 9.69 4.65
CA PHE A 61 5.70 10.38 5.70
C PHE A 61 6.79 9.48 6.27
N THR A 62 6.48 8.21 6.53
CA THR A 62 7.46 7.27 7.09
C THR A 62 8.54 6.94 6.07
N GLU A 63 8.16 6.63 4.84
CA GLU A 63 9.07 6.21 3.79
C GLU A 63 9.96 7.37 3.30
N GLU A 64 9.36 8.47 2.89
CA GLU A 64 10.09 9.59 2.28
C GLU A 64 10.64 10.56 3.33
N SER A 65 9.79 11.05 4.24
CA SER A 65 10.18 12.13 5.15
C SER A 65 11.03 11.64 6.31
N LEU A 66 10.71 10.48 6.88
CA LEU A 66 11.44 9.92 8.01
C LEU A 66 12.62 9.05 7.56
N LEU A 67 12.38 8.05 6.71
CA LEU A 67 13.40 7.09 6.30
C LEU A 67 14.26 7.54 5.11
N GLY A 68 13.81 8.55 4.35
CA GLY A 68 14.53 9.05 3.18
C GLY A 68 14.69 8.00 2.08
N VAL A 69 13.69 7.15 1.90
CA VAL A 69 13.68 6.20 0.78
C VAL A 69 13.47 6.97 -0.52
N ASN A 70 14.32 6.72 -1.51
CA ASN A 70 14.28 7.36 -2.84
C ASN A 70 14.31 8.91 -2.82
N THR A 71 14.71 9.53 -1.69
CA THR A 71 14.84 10.98 -1.54
C THR A 71 16.05 11.33 -0.71
N THR A 72 16.68 12.47 -0.98
CA THR A 72 17.80 13.00 -0.19
C THR A 72 17.36 13.98 0.90
N HIS A 73 16.05 14.19 1.05
CA HIS A 73 15.48 15.20 1.95
C HIS A 73 14.89 14.61 3.24
N GLY A 74 14.94 13.29 3.41
CA GLY A 74 14.47 12.60 4.60
C GLY A 74 15.36 12.85 5.83
N PHE A 75 14.81 12.58 7.01
CA PHE A 75 15.57 12.65 8.27
C PHE A 75 16.69 11.59 8.34
N LEU A 76 16.39 10.38 7.86
CA LEU A 76 17.37 9.33 7.56
C LEU A 76 17.57 9.21 6.05
N LEU A 77 18.53 8.38 5.65
CA LEU A 77 18.77 8.02 4.26
C LEU A 77 18.80 6.50 4.15
N SER A 78 17.80 5.94 3.48
CA SER A 78 17.66 4.51 3.24
C SER A 78 17.68 4.24 1.74
N THR A 79 18.73 3.59 1.26
CA THR A 79 18.87 3.24 -0.16
C THR A 79 18.81 1.73 -0.37
N PRO A 80 18.15 1.26 -1.44
CA PRO A 80 18.19 -0.15 -1.83
C PRO A 80 19.63 -0.62 -2.05
N ASP A 81 20.02 -1.73 -1.41
CA ASP A 81 21.28 -2.39 -1.71
C ASP A 81 21.12 -3.21 -3.01
N PRO A 82 21.83 -2.88 -4.10
CA PRO A 82 21.70 -3.56 -5.38
C PRO A 82 22.21 -5.01 -5.38
N THR A 83 22.94 -5.42 -4.33
CA THR A 83 23.40 -6.82 -4.17
C THR A 83 22.29 -7.75 -3.66
N HIS A 84 21.17 -7.19 -3.20
CA HIS A 84 20.02 -7.93 -2.70
C HIS A 84 18.87 -7.97 -3.69
N SER A 85 18.02 -9.00 -3.57
CA SER A 85 16.90 -9.23 -4.49
C SER A 85 15.93 -8.06 -4.52
N VAL A 86 15.50 -7.66 -5.72
CA VAL A 86 14.42 -6.67 -5.92
C VAL A 86 13.11 -7.10 -5.30
N LEU A 87 12.87 -8.40 -5.08
CA LEU A 87 11.69 -8.86 -4.35
C LEU A 87 11.69 -8.41 -2.88
N LEU A 88 12.88 -8.16 -2.32
CA LEU A 88 13.06 -7.68 -0.95
C LEU A 88 13.21 -6.16 -0.91
N THR A 89 14.03 -5.59 -1.80
CA THR A 89 14.40 -4.16 -1.77
C THR A 89 13.43 -3.27 -2.55
N GLY A 90 12.68 -3.87 -3.48
CA GLY A 90 11.82 -3.21 -4.45
C GLY A 90 12.51 -2.28 -5.46
N GLY A 91 13.85 -2.33 -5.51
CA GLY A 91 14.65 -1.63 -6.51
C GLY A 91 14.37 -0.12 -6.51
N ALA A 92 14.13 0.45 -7.69
CA ALA A 92 13.90 1.89 -7.87
C ALA A 92 12.67 2.44 -7.14
N TYR A 93 11.73 1.60 -6.70
CA TYR A 93 10.55 2.01 -5.93
C TYR A 93 10.75 1.83 -4.43
N GLY A 94 11.91 1.34 -3.98
CA GLY A 94 12.08 1.01 -2.57
C GLY A 94 11.05 -0.03 -2.10
N PRO A 95 10.74 -0.09 -0.80
CA PRO A 95 9.75 -1.00 -0.23
C PRO A 95 8.43 -1.08 -1.00
N ASP A 96 7.93 0.00 -1.61
CA ASP A 96 6.69 0.01 -2.41
C ASP A 96 6.67 -0.99 -3.57
N GLY A 97 7.83 -1.25 -4.17
CA GLY A 97 8.01 -2.23 -5.24
C GLY A 97 8.48 -3.59 -4.73
N SER A 98 8.24 -3.94 -3.46
CA SER A 98 8.73 -5.19 -2.88
C SER A 98 7.61 -6.16 -2.52
N LEU A 99 7.91 -7.45 -2.66
CA LEU A 99 7.06 -8.54 -2.20
C LEU A 99 6.98 -8.58 -0.67
N PHE A 100 8.01 -8.10 0.01
CA PHE A 100 8.00 -7.99 1.47
C PHE A 100 6.94 -7.00 1.96
N ALA A 101 6.86 -5.80 1.36
CA ALA A 101 5.79 -4.85 1.66
C ALA A 101 4.41 -5.44 1.32
N ALA A 102 4.29 -6.19 0.22
CA ALA A 102 3.05 -6.88 -0.13
C ALA A 102 2.61 -7.91 0.92
N LEU A 103 3.55 -8.68 1.47
CA LEU A 103 3.26 -9.61 2.55
C LEU A 103 2.77 -8.86 3.81
N VAL A 104 3.46 -7.79 4.21
CA VAL A 104 3.07 -6.98 5.38
C VAL A 104 1.70 -6.33 5.18
N GLY A 105 1.45 -5.76 4.01
CA GLY A 105 0.17 -5.16 3.63
C GLY A 105 -0.97 -6.18 3.61
N ALA A 106 -0.73 -7.38 3.07
CA ALA A 106 -1.70 -8.47 3.09
C ALA A 106 -2.02 -8.92 4.52
N LEU A 107 -1.01 -9.06 5.39
CA LEU A 107 -1.19 -9.41 6.80
C LEU A 107 -1.98 -8.33 7.55
N PHE A 108 -1.71 -7.05 7.29
CA PHE A 108 -2.46 -5.93 7.85
C PHE A 108 -3.95 -5.99 7.45
N VAL A 109 -4.25 -6.17 6.16
CA VAL A 109 -5.62 -6.32 5.65
C VAL A 109 -6.31 -7.52 6.27
N VAL A 110 -5.66 -8.68 6.33
CA VAL A 110 -6.21 -9.88 6.99
C VAL A 110 -6.50 -9.62 8.46
N GLY A 111 -5.60 -8.92 9.16
CA GLY A 111 -5.78 -8.52 10.56
C GLY A 111 -6.99 -7.60 10.75
N MET A 112 -7.19 -6.63 9.87
CA MET A 112 -8.37 -5.75 9.89
C MET A 112 -9.66 -6.54 9.66
N LEU A 113 -9.69 -7.41 8.66
CA LEU A 113 -10.85 -8.26 8.35
C LEU A 113 -11.18 -9.20 9.52
N TYR A 114 -10.16 -9.79 10.13
CA TYR A 114 -10.31 -10.65 11.30
C TYR A 114 -10.85 -9.87 12.50
N SER A 115 -10.30 -8.69 12.79
CA SER A 115 -10.72 -7.84 13.90
C SER A 115 -12.16 -7.35 13.73
N ASN A 116 -12.55 -7.01 12.49
CA ASN A 116 -13.92 -6.63 12.15
C ASN A 116 -14.89 -7.82 12.38
N LYS A 117 -14.53 -9.03 11.93
CA LYS A 117 -15.33 -10.25 12.16
C LYS A 117 -15.48 -10.59 13.65
N ARG A 118 -14.46 -10.30 14.46
CA ARG A 118 -14.49 -10.49 15.92
C ARG A 118 -15.23 -9.40 16.68
N GLY A 119 -15.61 -8.30 16.02
CA GLY A 119 -16.28 -7.16 16.67
C GLY A 119 -15.37 -6.38 17.61
N TRP A 120 -14.05 -6.54 17.54
CA TRP A 120 -13.09 -5.79 18.36
C TRP A 120 -13.10 -4.30 18.00
N PHE A 121 -13.28 -4.03 16.71
CA PHE A 121 -13.44 -2.69 16.16
C PHE A 121 -14.63 -2.72 15.20
N PRO A 122 -15.86 -2.48 15.67
CA PRO A 122 -17.01 -2.40 14.78
C PRO A 122 -16.88 -1.15 13.91
N PHE A 123 -16.36 -1.31 12.68
CA PHE A 123 -16.06 -0.17 11.81
C PHE A 123 -17.31 0.39 11.12
N ARG A 124 -18.30 -0.46 10.86
CA ARG A 124 -19.67 -0.07 10.55
C ARG A 124 -20.53 -0.34 11.78
N GLY A 125 -21.27 0.67 12.26
CA GLY A 125 -22.42 0.40 13.11
C GLY A 125 -23.35 -0.51 12.32
N ASN A 126 -23.63 -1.70 12.83
CA ASN A 126 -24.75 -2.46 12.30
C ASN A 126 -25.99 -1.57 12.39
N PRO A 127 -26.79 -1.41 11.31
CA PRO A 127 -28.14 -0.92 11.48
C PRO A 127 -28.93 -1.84 12.42
#